data_AF-A0A024GHK9-F1
#
_entry.id   AF-A0A024GHK9-F1
#
_cell.length_a   1.000
_cell.length_b   1.000
_cell.length_c   1.000
_cell.angle_alpha   90.00
_cell.angle_beta   90.00
_cell.angle_gamma   90.00
#
_symmetry.space_group_name_H-M   'P 1'
#
loop_
_entity.id
_entity.type
_entity.pdbx_description
1 polymer ?
#
loop_
_entity_poly.entity_id
_entity_poly.type
_entity_poly.pdbx_seq_one_letter_code
_entity_poly.pdbx_strand_id
1 'polypeptide(L)'
;MSLRRVMESKCTQCGGNINMPDEVLEMLILYGHFIPEPVAAAIILGTTLTEPSLRPDFIASAMNELLTPLQTDHVYDVVVPKRREGLGMSLRMYCGDLVVGGFVDFDDNTESPAVAARCISVGDKLVAINKKCIISSSFETNIRMLSQAASPVYLTFRRVRPIRIF
;
A
#
# COMPACT_ATOMS: atom_id res chain seq x y z
N MET A 1 21.37 -12.72 -2.65
CA MET A 1 20.71 -13.77 -1.83
C MET A 1 19.43 -14.12 -2.58
N SER A 2 19.17 -15.40 -2.90
CA SER A 2 17.98 -15.79 -3.70
C SER A 2 16.75 -16.01 -2.81
N LEU A 3 15.57 -15.74 -3.34
CA LEU A 3 14.27 -15.87 -2.64
C LEU A 3 14.04 -17.33 -2.22
N ARG A 4 14.47 -18.27 -3.07
CA ARG A 4 14.49 -19.70 -2.76
C ARG A 4 15.31 -20.02 -1.50
N ARG A 5 16.49 -19.41 -1.32
CA ARG A 5 17.29 -19.61 -0.09
C ARG A 5 16.65 -19.00 1.15
N VAL A 6 15.89 -17.92 1.01
CA VAL A 6 15.16 -17.30 2.12
C VAL A 6 13.98 -18.18 2.54
N MET A 7 13.23 -18.74 1.59
CA MET A 7 12.13 -19.66 1.91
C MET A 7 12.62 -20.99 2.51
N GLU A 8 13.80 -21.45 2.11
CA GLU A 8 14.44 -22.67 2.65
C GLU A 8 15.15 -22.42 4.01
N SER A 9 15.32 -21.15 4.41
CA SER A 9 15.93 -20.81 5.70
C SER A 9 14.93 -20.98 6.86
N LYS A 10 15.46 -21.44 7.99
CA LYS A 10 14.68 -21.64 9.22
C LYS A 10 14.67 -20.35 10.04
N CYS A 11 13.54 -20.05 10.64
CA CYS A 11 13.43 -18.96 11.61
C CYS A 11 14.39 -19.23 12.78
N THR A 12 15.28 -18.28 13.06
CA THR A 12 16.30 -18.41 14.13
C THR A 12 15.69 -18.40 15.53
N GLN A 13 14.46 -17.92 15.69
CA GLN A 13 13.75 -17.88 16.98
C GLN A 13 12.91 -19.11 17.29
N CYS A 14 12.33 -19.79 16.28
CA CYS A 14 11.41 -20.92 16.51
C CYS A 14 11.78 -22.21 15.76
N GLY A 15 12.82 -22.20 14.92
CA GLY A 15 13.28 -23.39 14.18
C GLY A 15 12.35 -23.90 13.07
N GLY A 16 11.18 -23.27 12.90
CA GLY A 16 10.23 -23.55 11.83
C GLY A 16 10.67 -22.96 10.48
N ASN A 17 10.04 -23.43 9.41
CA ASN A 17 10.24 -22.83 8.09
C ASN A 17 9.77 -21.38 8.10
N ILE A 18 10.47 -20.51 7.37
CA ILE A 18 9.99 -19.16 7.11
C ILE A 18 8.77 -19.26 6.19
N ASN A 19 7.59 -19.19 6.79
CA ASN A 19 6.34 -19.05 6.06
C ASN A 19 6.15 -17.58 5.70
N MET A 20 5.84 -17.37 4.43
CA MET A 20 5.56 -16.06 3.89
C MET A 20 4.17 -15.60 4.38
N PRO A 21 4.06 -14.42 5.03
CA PRO A 21 2.76 -13.90 5.43
C PRO A 21 1.85 -13.69 4.22
N ASP A 22 0.55 -13.91 4.38
CA ASP A 22 -0.44 -13.81 3.28
C ASP A 22 -0.41 -12.43 2.64
N GLU A 23 -0.14 -11.37 3.41
CA GLU A 23 -0.03 -9.99 2.91
C GLU A 23 1.15 -9.81 1.96
N VAL A 24 2.28 -10.46 2.27
CA VAL A 24 3.47 -10.45 1.42
C VAL A 24 3.22 -11.30 0.17
N LEU A 25 2.48 -12.40 0.29
CA LEU A 25 2.13 -13.27 -0.84
C LEU A 25 1.19 -12.57 -1.81
N GLU A 26 0.12 -11.94 -1.34
CA GLU A 26 -0.76 -11.11 -2.16
C GLU A 26 0.03 -9.99 -2.86
N MET A 27 0.98 -9.38 -2.16
CA MET A 27 1.84 -8.36 -2.73
C MET A 27 2.76 -8.92 -3.83
N LEU A 28 3.41 -10.09 -3.65
CA LEU A 28 4.18 -10.73 -4.73
C LEU A 28 3.29 -11.16 -5.89
N ILE A 29 2.04 -11.54 -5.65
CA ILE A 29 1.09 -11.82 -6.74
C ILE A 29 0.77 -10.54 -7.51
N LEU A 30 0.52 -9.44 -6.79
CA LEU A 30 0.20 -8.16 -7.39
C LEU A 30 1.40 -7.60 -8.17
N TYR A 31 2.62 -7.61 -7.62
CA TYR A 31 3.80 -6.91 -8.17
C TYR A 31 4.96 -7.82 -8.57
N GLY A 32 4.80 -9.13 -8.59
CA GLY A 32 5.93 -10.06 -8.76
C GLY A 32 6.76 -9.82 -10.02
N HIS A 33 6.16 -9.24 -11.07
CA HIS A 33 6.88 -8.86 -12.29
C HIS A 33 7.78 -7.61 -12.12
N PHE A 34 7.49 -6.75 -11.14
CA PHE A 34 8.20 -5.48 -10.89
C PHE A 34 9.12 -5.54 -9.67
N ILE A 35 8.99 -6.54 -8.79
CA ILE A 35 9.82 -6.68 -7.59
C ILE A 35 11.05 -7.54 -7.93
N PRO A 36 12.28 -7.00 -7.88
CA PRO A 36 13.47 -7.80 -8.03
C PRO A 36 13.57 -8.85 -6.91
N GLU A 37 14.03 -10.05 -7.25
CA GLU A 37 14.23 -11.16 -6.29
C GLU A 37 14.94 -10.76 -4.97
N PRO A 38 16.04 -9.96 -4.96
CA PRO A 38 16.66 -9.55 -3.71
C PRO A 38 15.77 -8.66 -2.84
N VAL A 39 14.86 -7.89 -3.45
CA VAL A 39 13.93 -7.03 -2.72
C VAL A 39 12.80 -7.88 -2.13
N ALA A 40 12.26 -8.83 -2.89
CA ALA A 40 11.29 -9.78 -2.38
C ALA A 40 11.86 -10.57 -1.18
N ALA A 41 13.12 -11.02 -1.28
CA ALA A 41 13.84 -11.65 -0.18
C ALA A 41 13.97 -10.73 1.05
N ALA A 42 14.30 -9.44 0.85
CA ALA A 42 14.39 -8.46 1.91
C ALA A 42 13.04 -8.19 2.59
N ILE A 43 11.94 -8.14 1.82
CA ILE A 43 10.60 -7.94 2.39
C ILE A 43 10.18 -9.17 3.23
N ILE A 44 10.43 -10.38 2.73
CA ILE A 44 10.13 -11.62 3.48
C ILE A 44 10.93 -11.64 4.80
N LEU A 45 12.24 -11.37 4.73
CA LEU A 45 13.07 -11.33 5.94
C LEU A 45 12.62 -10.24 6.90
N GLY A 46 12.40 -9.01 6.41
CA GLY A 46 11.93 -7.90 7.23
C GLY A 46 10.61 -8.22 7.92
N THR A 47 9.63 -8.77 7.21
CA THR A 47 8.33 -9.13 7.80
C THR A 47 8.42 -10.24 8.84
N THR A 48 9.34 -11.19 8.69
CA THR A 48 9.59 -12.22 9.72
C THR A 48 10.23 -11.66 10.99
N LEU A 49 11.07 -10.62 10.86
CA LEU A 49 11.78 -10.00 11.97
C LEU A 49 10.98 -8.88 12.66
N THR A 50 10.03 -8.25 11.95
CA THR A 50 9.16 -7.21 12.51
C THR A 50 8.02 -7.78 13.34
N GLU A 51 7.67 -7.06 14.41
CA GLU A 51 6.44 -7.32 15.18
C GLU A 51 5.20 -7.34 14.25
N PRO A 52 4.23 -8.23 14.48
CA PRO A 52 3.05 -8.37 13.62
C PRO A 52 2.29 -7.06 13.37
N SER A 53 2.25 -6.17 14.36
CA SER A 53 1.62 -4.85 14.29
C SER A 53 2.32 -3.89 13.33
N LEU A 54 3.63 -4.03 13.14
CA LEU A 54 4.48 -3.13 12.33
C LEU A 54 4.69 -3.64 10.90
N ARG A 55 4.33 -4.91 10.62
CA ARG A 55 4.47 -5.51 9.28
C ARG A 55 3.81 -4.67 8.17
N PRO A 56 2.58 -4.16 8.33
CA PRO A 56 1.95 -3.39 7.26
C PRO A 56 2.71 -2.11 6.92
N ASP A 57 3.29 -1.43 7.92
CA ASP A 57 4.08 -0.21 7.72
C ASP A 57 5.39 -0.51 7.00
N PHE A 58 6.09 -1.56 7.44
CA PHE A 58 7.31 -1.99 6.80
C PHE A 58 7.07 -2.37 5.33
N ILE A 59 6.03 -3.16 5.06
CA ILE A 59 5.65 -3.53 3.69
C ILE A 59 5.30 -2.28 2.88
N ALA A 60 4.48 -1.38 3.41
CA ALA A 60 4.08 -0.16 2.71
C ALA A 60 5.28 0.73 2.36
N SER A 61 6.21 0.93 3.30
CA SER A 61 7.43 1.70 3.09
C SER A 61 8.29 1.08 1.99
N ALA A 62 8.62 -0.21 2.10
CA ALA A 62 9.43 -0.93 1.12
C ALA A 62 8.79 -0.90 -0.27
N MET A 63 7.47 -1.03 -0.35
CA MET A 63 6.75 -0.98 -1.62
C MET A 63 6.73 0.42 -2.23
N ASN A 64 6.53 1.46 -1.43
CA ASN A 64 6.52 2.82 -1.94
C ASN A 64 7.89 3.21 -2.52
N GLU A 65 9.00 2.71 -1.96
CA GLU A 65 10.33 2.87 -2.57
C GLU A 65 10.42 2.23 -3.96
N LEU A 66 9.81 1.06 -4.15
CA LEU A 66 9.80 0.37 -5.45
C LEU A 66 8.84 1.01 -6.46
N LEU A 67 7.73 1.57 -6.00
CA LEU A 67 6.73 2.19 -6.85
C LEU A 67 7.16 3.58 -7.31
N THR A 68 7.90 4.32 -6.50
CA THR A 68 8.38 5.68 -6.81
C THR A 68 8.97 5.83 -8.22
N PRO A 69 9.92 4.99 -8.68
CA PRO A 69 10.49 5.10 -10.03
C PRO A 69 9.52 4.72 -11.16
N LEU A 70 8.40 4.07 -10.85
CA LEU A 70 7.39 3.64 -11.83
C LEU A 70 6.25 4.66 -11.99
N GLN A 71 6.24 5.72 -11.17
CA GLN A 71 5.18 6.72 -11.20
C GLN A 71 5.25 7.57 -12.47
N THR A 72 4.08 7.92 -12.99
CA THR A 72 3.96 8.92 -14.06
C THR A 72 3.48 10.24 -13.48
N ASP A 73 3.61 11.33 -14.24
CA ASP A 73 3.18 12.66 -13.80
C ASP A 73 1.69 12.73 -13.46
N HIS A 74 0.88 11.86 -14.07
CA HIS A 74 -0.57 11.89 -13.97
C HIS A 74 -1.18 10.70 -13.23
N VAL A 75 -0.51 9.55 -13.20
CA VAL A 75 -0.99 8.34 -12.51
C VAL A 75 0.14 7.80 -11.66
N TYR A 76 -0.15 7.58 -10.39
CA TYR A 76 0.81 7.04 -9.45
C TYR A 76 0.16 6.02 -8.53
N ASP A 77 1.01 5.12 -8.07
CA ASP A 77 0.66 4.01 -7.21
C ASP A 77 1.25 4.21 -5.83
N VAL A 78 0.49 3.84 -4.80
CA VAL A 78 0.89 3.96 -3.40
C VAL A 78 0.32 2.81 -2.58
N VAL A 79 1.13 2.30 -1.66
CA VAL A 79 0.72 1.34 -0.64
C VAL A 79 0.56 2.09 0.69
N VAL A 80 -0.59 1.92 1.34
CA VAL A 80 -0.93 2.60 2.59
C VAL A 80 -1.27 1.56 3.66
N PRO A 81 -0.61 1.60 4.84
CA PRO A 81 -0.93 0.70 5.95
C PRO A 81 -2.28 1.10 6.55
N LYS A 82 -3.29 0.25 6.37
CA LYS A 82 -4.63 0.49 6.92
C LYS A 82 -4.65 0.16 8.41
N ARG A 83 -5.08 1.13 9.21
CA ARG A 83 -5.31 1.00 10.67
C ARG A 83 -6.78 0.72 10.97
N ARG A 84 -7.12 0.60 12.26
CA ARG A 84 -8.52 0.39 12.70
C ARG A 84 -9.39 1.60 12.38
N GLU A 85 -8.79 2.79 12.49
CA GLU A 85 -9.33 4.12 12.21
C GLU A 85 -9.42 4.37 10.69
N GLY A 86 -8.82 3.49 9.88
CA GLY A 86 -8.84 3.53 8.42
C GLY A 86 -7.50 3.94 7.82
N LEU A 87 -7.57 4.64 6.69
CA LEU A 87 -6.40 5.03 5.91
C LEU A 87 -5.89 6.44 6.25
N GLY A 88 -6.64 7.23 7.02
CA GLY A 88 -6.24 8.60 7.34
C GLY A 88 -6.60 9.65 6.27
N MET A 89 -7.51 9.31 5.35
CA MET A 89 -8.02 10.23 4.34
C MET A 89 -9.53 10.16 4.24
N SER A 90 -10.16 11.28 3.90
CA SER A 90 -11.56 11.33 3.51
C SER A 90 -11.69 11.22 1.99
N LEU A 91 -12.70 10.50 1.54
CA LEU A 91 -13.03 10.36 0.13
C LEU A 91 -14.44 10.91 -0.11
N ARG A 92 -14.62 11.61 -1.23
CA ARG A 92 -15.92 12.15 -1.65
C ARG A 92 -16.16 11.93 -3.14
N MET A 93 -17.41 11.89 -3.54
CA MET A 93 -17.76 11.92 -4.96
C MET A 93 -17.68 13.34 -5.49
N TYR A 94 -16.98 13.54 -6.61
CA TYR A 94 -16.92 14.80 -7.33
C TYR A 94 -16.99 14.54 -8.84
N CYS A 95 -18.03 15.04 -9.50
CA CYS A 95 -18.26 14.86 -10.94
C CYS A 95 -18.17 13.39 -11.41
N GLY A 96 -18.62 12.44 -10.58
CA GLY A 96 -18.58 11.01 -10.88
C GLY A 96 -17.25 10.31 -10.54
N ASP A 97 -16.22 11.05 -10.14
CA ASP A 97 -14.95 10.49 -9.65
C ASP A 97 -14.94 10.40 -8.12
N LEU A 98 -14.27 9.37 -7.59
CA LEU A 98 -13.94 9.28 -6.17
C LEU A 98 -12.65 10.03 -5.89
N VAL A 99 -12.72 11.12 -5.12
CA VAL A 99 -11.59 12.04 -4.91
C VAL A 99 -11.21 12.18 -3.45
N VAL A 100 -9.93 12.43 -3.20
CA VAL A 100 -9.42 12.80 -1.87
C VAL A 100 -10.01 14.13 -1.46
N GLY A 101 -10.82 14.12 -0.40
CA GLY A 101 -11.47 15.31 0.15
C GLY A 101 -10.63 16.08 1.18
N GLY A 102 -9.70 15.39 1.84
CA GLY A 102 -8.91 15.90 2.96
C GLY A 102 -8.27 14.75 3.74
N PHE A 103 -7.41 15.09 4.69
CA PHE A 103 -6.77 14.13 5.59
C PHE A 103 -7.47 14.11 6.95
N VAL A 104 -7.43 12.97 7.62
CA VAL A 104 -8.05 12.74 8.93
C VAL A 104 -6.94 12.43 9.91
N ASP A 105 -6.86 13.21 10.98
CA ASP A 105 -5.94 12.98 12.09
C ASP A 105 -6.46 11.84 12.97
N PHE A 106 -5.54 11.08 13.57
CA PHE A 106 -5.88 9.98 14.47
C PHE A 106 -5.78 10.43 15.93
N ASP A 107 -6.59 9.80 16.79
CA ASP A 107 -6.76 10.20 18.21
C ASP A 107 -5.46 10.11 19.04
N ASP A 108 -4.46 9.36 18.55
CA ASP A 108 -3.17 9.17 19.19
C ASP A 108 -2.12 10.24 18.84
N ASN A 109 -2.52 11.31 18.14
CA ASN A 109 -1.65 12.35 17.60
C ASN A 109 -0.54 11.82 16.68
N THR A 110 -0.66 10.58 16.18
CA THR A 110 0.24 10.08 15.16
C THR A 110 -0.19 10.58 13.79
N GLU A 111 0.79 10.77 12.92
CA GLU A 111 0.50 11.13 11.54
C GLU A 111 -0.26 9.99 10.84
N SER A 112 -1.34 10.34 10.16
CA SER A 112 -2.18 9.34 9.53
C SER A 112 -1.46 8.64 8.36
N PRO A 113 -1.76 7.35 8.08
CA PRO A 113 -1.06 6.59 7.05
C PRO A 113 -1.04 7.25 5.66
N ALA A 114 -2.14 7.88 5.28
CA ALA A 114 -2.26 8.62 4.02
C ALA A 114 -1.33 9.84 3.97
N VAL A 115 -1.17 10.55 5.09
CA VAL A 115 -0.27 11.70 5.18
C VAL A 115 1.19 11.24 5.19
N ALA A 116 1.49 10.17 5.94
CA ALA A 116 2.82 9.57 6.01
C ALA A 116 3.33 9.05 4.67
N ALA A 117 2.42 8.72 3.73
CA ALA A 117 2.79 8.35 2.36
C ALA A 117 3.40 9.51 1.55
N ARG A 118 3.20 10.78 1.97
CA ARG A 118 3.75 12.03 1.39
C ARG A 118 3.47 12.33 -0.09
N CYS A 119 2.84 11.42 -0.83
CA CYS A 119 2.60 11.56 -2.27
C CYS A 119 1.13 11.80 -2.63
N ILE A 120 0.21 11.63 -1.67
CA ILE A 120 -1.23 11.80 -1.87
C ILE A 120 -1.60 13.26 -1.65
N SER A 121 -2.41 13.83 -2.54
CA SER A 121 -2.88 15.21 -2.45
C SER A 121 -4.40 15.31 -2.49
N VAL A 122 -4.95 16.37 -1.87
CA VAL A 122 -6.37 16.70 -1.98
C VAL A 122 -6.73 16.95 -3.43
N GLY A 123 -7.82 16.33 -3.87
CA GLY A 123 -8.29 16.35 -5.26
C GLY A 123 -7.78 15.21 -6.14
N ASP A 124 -6.81 14.41 -5.69
CA ASP A 124 -6.39 13.22 -6.42
C ASP A 124 -7.56 12.24 -6.56
N LYS A 125 -7.69 11.67 -7.76
CA LYS A 125 -8.79 10.77 -8.12
C LYS A 125 -8.36 9.34 -7.87
N LEU A 126 -9.04 8.62 -6.98
CA LEU A 126 -8.80 7.19 -6.78
C LEU A 126 -9.39 6.42 -7.98
N VAL A 127 -8.54 5.67 -8.69
CA VAL A 127 -8.92 4.96 -9.92
C VAL A 127 -8.81 3.45 -9.81
N ALA A 128 -8.01 2.94 -8.85
CA ALA A 128 -7.98 1.50 -8.54
C ALA A 128 -7.70 1.22 -7.05
N ILE A 129 -8.23 0.11 -6.56
CA ILE A 129 -7.96 -0.46 -5.24
C ILE A 129 -7.46 -1.89 -5.43
N ASN A 130 -6.30 -2.23 -4.88
CA ASN A 130 -5.65 -3.54 -5.04
C ASN A 130 -5.64 -4.00 -6.52
N LYS A 131 -5.21 -3.09 -7.42
CA LYS A 131 -5.18 -3.24 -8.88
C LYS A 131 -6.52 -3.45 -9.58
N LYS A 132 -7.65 -3.41 -8.87
CA LYS A 132 -8.98 -3.45 -9.48
C LYS A 132 -9.43 -2.04 -9.82
N CYS A 133 -9.68 -1.77 -11.11
CA CYS A 133 -10.23 -0.51 -11.58
C CYS A 133 -11.60 -0.24 -10.96
N ILE A 134 -11.82 0.98 -10.45
CA ILE A 134 -13.06 1.37 -9.76
C ILE A 134 -13.86 2.47 -10.47
N ILE A 135 -13.40 2.93 -11.65
CA ILE A 135 -13.98 4.08 -12.36
C ILE A 135 -15.47 3.88 -12.69
N SER A 136 -15.91 2.65 -12.95
CA SER A 136 -17.30 2.31 -13.25
C SER A 136 -18.09 1.80 -12.04
N SER A 137 -17.47 1.74 -10.85
CA SER A 137 -18.07 1.18 -9.64
C SER A 137 -18.74 2.25 -8.80
N SER A 138 -19.83 1.88 -8.10
CA SER A 138 -20.55 2.83 -7.24
C SER A 138 -19.72 3.25 -6.03
N PHE A 139 -20.01 4.43 -5.48
CA PHE A 139 -19.36 4.93 -4.25
C PHE A 139 -19.42 3.90 -3.12
N GLU A 140 -20.60 3.33 -2.85
CA GLU A 140 -20.79 2.34 -1.79
C GLU A 140 -19.95 1.08 -2.02
N THR A 141 -19.88 0.60 -3.27
CA THR A 141 -19.02 -0.55 -3.62
C THR A 141 -17.55 -0.24 -3.33
N ASN A 142 -17.09 0.95 -3.72
CA ASN A 142 -15.71 1.37 -3.52
C ASN A 142 -15.35 1.53 -2.04
N ILE A 143 -16.24 2.15 -1.25
CA ILE A 143 -16.07 2.24 0.21
C ILE A 143 -16.07 0.86 0.86
N ARG A 144 -16.96 -0.05 0.42
CA ARG A 144 -16.97 -1.44 0.90
C ARG A 144 -15.65 -2.14 0.58
N MET A 145 -15.13 -2.00 -0.63
CA MET A 145 -13.82 -2.54 -1.02
C MET A 145 -12.70 -2.03 -0.10
N LEU A 146 -12.63 -0.72 0.15
CA LEU A 146 -11.64 -0.15 1.09
C LEU A 146 -11.82 -0.67 2.51
N SER A 147 -13.06 -0.78 2.99
CA SER A 147 -13.37 -1.26 4.34
C SER A 147 -13.01 -2.74 4.56
N GLN A 148 -13.09 -3.56 3.50
CA GLN A 148 -12.81 -4.99 3.54
C GLN A 148 -11.37 -5.34 3.13
N ALA A 149 -10.65 -4.41 2.51
CA ALA A 149 -9.27 -4.62 2.10
C ALA A 149 -8.37 -4.95 3.30
N ALA A 150 -7.55 -5.99 3.14
CA ALA A 150 -6.47 -6.31 4.05
C ALA A 150 -5.43 -5.18 4.08
N SER A 151 -4.68 -5.11 5.19
CA SER A 151 -3.60 -4.13 5.34
C SER A 151 -2.27 -4.76 4.92
N PRO A 152 -1.40 -4.08 4.15
CA PRO A 152 -1.61 -2.73 3.62
C PRO A 152 -2.47 -2.73 2.34
N VAL A 153 -3.06 -1.57 2.03
CA VAL A 153 -3.93 -1.39 0.86
C VAL A 153 -3.14 -0.74 -0.27
N TYR A 154 -3.24 -1.30 -1.47
CA TYR A 154 -2.69 -0.67 -2.66
C TYR A 154 -3.72 0.22 -3.35
N LEU A 155 -3.32 1.43 -3.68
CA LEU A 155 -4.16 2.44 -4.29
C LEU A 155 -3.47 3.00 -5.53
N THR A 156 -4.24 3.15 -6.61
CA THR A 156 -3.81 3.90 -7.79
C THR A 156 -4.59 5.18 -7.86
N PHE A 157 -3.88 6.30 -7.91
CA PHE A 157 -4.44 7.63 -8.03
C PHE A 157 -4.10 8.26 -9.36
N ARG A 158 -5.00 9.10 -9.85
CA ARG A 158 -4.78 10.02 -10.96
C ARG A 158 -4.76 11.45 -10.45
N ARG A 159 -3.66 12.16 -10.66
CA ARG A 159 -3.51 13.55 -10.26
C ARG A 159 -4.31 14.47 -11.17
N VAL A 160 -4.92 15.49 -10.60
CA VAL A 160 -5.57 16.57 -11.37
C VAL A 160 -4.51 17.50 -11.99
N ARG A 161 -3.33 17.61 -11.38
CA ARG A 161 -2.20 18.42 -11.87
C ARG A 161 -0.89 17.66 -11.69
N PRO A 162 0.05 17.74 -12.65
CA PRO A 162 1.38 17.15 -12.49
C PRO A 162 2.13 17.82 -11.32
N ILE A 163 3.06 17.08 -10.69
CA ILE A 163 3.90 17.63 -9.61
C ILE A 163 4.69 18.81 -10.18
N ARG A 164 4.48 20.01 -9.62
CA ARG A 164 5.43 21.11 -9.79
C ARG A 164 6.54 20.90 -8.77
N ILE A 165 7.67 20.38 -9.22
CA ILE A 165 8.91 20.40 -8.45
C ILE A 165 9.35 21.87 -8.43
N PHE A 166 9.38 22.50 -7.27
CA PHE A 166 9.95 23.84 -7.07
C PHE A 166 11.41 23.73 -6.65
#